data_AF-I3T9C7-F1
#
_entry.id   AF-I3T9C7-F1
#
_cell.length_a   1.000
_cell.length_b   1.000
_cell.length_c   1.000
_cell.angle_alpha   90.00
_cell.angle_beta   90.00
_cell.angle_gamma   90.00
#
_symmetry.space_group_name_H-M   'P 1'
#
loop_
_entity.id
_entity.type
_entity.pdbx_description
1 polymer ?
#
loop_
_entity_poly.entity_id
_entity_poly.type
_entity_poly.pdbx_seq_one_letter_code
_entity_poly.pdbx_strand_id
1 'polypeptide(L)'
;MKDASEETDIYSLGVILLELLSGKEPINEHPTPDEDFYLPNFMRNAVLGHRISDLYHPAILLRNSIDDEIQVTEECVLKFFQLAMACCSPSPSIRPNIKQVIRKLEEIIH
;
A
#
# COMPACT_ATOMS: atom_id res chain seq x y z
N MET A 1 5.34 23.22 -7.26
CA MET A 1 4.50 22.38 -8.15
C MET A 1 5.17 22.14 -9.51
N LYS A 2 6.50 21.92 -9.59
CA LYS A 2 7.17 21.86 -10.91
C LYS A 2 7.08 20.50 -11.63
N ASP A 3 6.60 19.45 -10.97
CA ASP A 3 6.54 18.09 -11.52
C ASP A 3 5.15 17.44 -11.34
N ALA A 4 4.07 18.22 -11.37
CA ALA A 4 2.72 17.68 -11.27
C ALA A 4 2.32 16.95 -12.56
N SER A 5 1.83 15.72 -12.41
CA SER A 5 1.39 14.81 -13.48
C SER A 5 0.38 13.79 -12.92
N GLU A 6 -0.35 13.10 -13.80
CA GLU A 6 -1.22 12.00 -13.37
C GLU A 6 -0.42 10.93 -12.62
N GLU A 7 0.82 10.65 -13.06
CA GLU A 7 1.68 9.67 -12.43
C GLU A 7 2.13 10.08 -11.03
N THR A 8 2.31 11.38 -10.75
CA THR A 8 2.60 11.85 -9.38
C THR A 8 1.38 11.80 -8.48
N ASP A 9 0.17 11.99 -9.02
CA ASP A 9 -1.06 11.80 -8.26
C ASP A 9 -1.26 10.32 -7.91
N ILE A 10 -0.98 9.40 -8.86
CA ILE A 10 -0.99 7.95 -8.61
C ILE A 10 0.01 7.56 -7.53
N TYR A 11 1.20 8.16 -7.55
CA TYR A 11 2.19 7.88 -6.52
C TYR A 11 1.70 8.31 -5.13
N SER A 12 1.14 9.51 -5.02
CA SER A 12 0.57 10.03 -3.78
C SER A 12 -0.60 9.16 -3.30
N LEU A 13 -1.46 8.71 -4.22
CA LEU A 13 -2.50 7.73 -3.92
C LEU A 13 -1.90 6.42 -3.39
N GLY A 14 -0.84 5.89 -4.00
CA GLY A 14 -0.16 4.69 -3.53
C GLY A 14 0.33 4.81 -2.08
N VAL A 15 0.88 5.96 -1.71
CA VAL A 15 1.33 6.24 -0.34
C VAL A 15 0.15 6.19 0.63
N ILE A 16 -0.96 6.86 0.29
CA ILE A 16 -2.20 6.84 1.10
C ILE A 16 -2.72 5.41 1.26
N LEU A 17 -2.69 4.59 0.20
CA LEU A 17 -3.11 3.20 0.29
C LEU A 17 -2.21 2.40 1.26
N LEU A 18 -0.89 2.63 1.25
CA LEU A 18 0.02 2.00 2.21
C LEU A 18 -0.21 2.48 3.64
N GLU A 19 -0.51 3.76 3.86
CA GLU A 19 -0.88 4.32 5.17
C GLU A 19 -2.14 3.64 5.70
N LEU A 20 -3.20 3.55 4.88
CA LEU A 20 -4.45 2.88 5.25
C LEU A 20 -4.24 1.40 5.59
N LEU A 21 -3.40 0.71 4.81
CA LEU A 21 -3.13 -0.71 5.00
C LEU A 21 -2.32 -0.97 6.27
N SER A 22 -1.35 -0.13 6.58
CA SER A 22 -0.37 -0.39 7.65
C SER A 22 -0.62 0.37 8.95
N GLY A 23 -1.42 1.43 8.90
CA GLY A 23 -1.62 2.38 10.00
C GLY A 23 -0.37 3.22 10.33
N LYS A 24 0.64 3.23 9.45
CA LYS A 24 1.88 3.98 9.62
C LYS A 24 1.81 5.32 8.89
N GLU A 25 2.47 6.33 9.46
CA GLU A 25 2.66 7.63 8.81
C GLU A 25 3.49 7.49 7.51
N PRO A 26 3.29 8.35 6.51
CA PRO A 26 3.99 8.28 5.23
C PRO A 26 5.47 8.65 5.38
N ILE A 27 5.75 9.45 6.42
CA ILE A 27 7.06 9.93 6.84
C ILE A 27 7.22 9.57 8.33
N ASN A 28 8.21 8.74 8.64
CA ASN A 28 8.60 8.47 10.02
C ASN A 28 9.59 9.54 10.48
N GLU A 29 9.18 10.45 11.36
CA GLU A 29 10.04 11.53 11.89
C GLU A 29 11.16 11.01 12.81
N HIS A 30 11.02 9.78 13.33
CA HIS A 30 11.95 9.17 14.29
C HIS A 30 12.28 7.71 13.91
N PRO A 31 12.91 7.48 12.74
CA PRO A 31 13.25 6.13 12.30
C PRO A 31 14.38 5.55 13.15
N THR A 32 14.33 4.23 13.40
CA THR A 32 15.50 3.52 13.93
C THR A 32 16.60 3.42 12.86
N PRO A 33 17.86 3.11 13.22
CA PRO A 33 18.97 3.06 12.25
C PRO A 33 18.76 2.09 11.08
N ASP A 34 17.92 1.07 11.27
CA ASP A 34 17.63 0.02 10.28
C ASP A 34 16.34 0.28 9.48
N GLU A 35 15.63 1.38 9.76
CA GLU A 35 14.37 1.74 9.12
C GLU A 35 14.53 2.89 8.14
N ASP A 36 13.79 2.82 7.02
CA ASP A 36 13.70 3.94 6.11
C ASP A 36 12.68 4.95 6.64
N PHE A 37 13.02 6.23 6.56
CA PHE A 37 12.15 7.35 6.90
C PHE A 37 10.87 7.36 6.03
N TYR A 38 10.94 6.88 4.79
CA TYR A 38 9.86 6.98 3.83
C TYR A 38 9.10 5.65 3.68
N LEU A 39 7.79 5.69 3.88
CA LEU A 39 6.95 4.49 4.01
C LEU A 39 7.09 3.50 2.83
N PRO A 40 6.99 3.90 1.54
CA PRO A 40 7.23 3.00 0.43
C PRO A 40 8.58 2.28 0.42
N ASN A 41 9.64 2.93 0.92
CA ASN A 41 10.96 2.30 1.01
C ASN A 41 11.03 1.34 2.20
N PHE A 42 10.48 1.73 3.34
CA PHE A 42 10.32 0.84 4.50
C PHE A 42 9.58 -0.44 4.09
N MET A 43 8.46 -0.32 3.35
CA MET A 43 7.68 -1.45 2.85
C MET A 43 8.49 -2.34 1.90
N ARG A 44 9.26 -1.74 0.99
CA ARG A 44 10.16 -2.50 0.09
C ARG A 44 11.19 -3.31 0.88
N ASN A 45 11.79 -2.70 1.91
CA ASN A 45 12.76 -3.36 2.78
C ASN A 45 12.12 -4.46 3.64
N ALA A 46 10.87 -4.28 4.07
CA ALA A 46 10.10 -5.31 4.78
C ALA A 46 9.86 -6.55 3.90
N VAL A 47 9.50 -6.35 2.63
CA VAL A 47 9.36 -7.45 1.66
C VAL A 47 10.68 -8.19 1.47
N LEU A 48 11.78 -7.47 1.22
CA LEU A 48 13.11 -8.09 1.04
C LEU A 48 13.57 -8.84 2.30
N GLY A 49 13.25 -8.30 3.48
CA GLY A 49 13.53 -8.91 4.77
C GLY A 49 12.51 -9.97 5.21
N HIS A 50 11.54 -10.33 4.38
CA HIS A 50 10.47 -11.30 4.69
C HIS A 50 9.67 -10.97 5.96
N ARG A 51 9.52 -9.68 6.30
CA ARG A 51 8.78 -9.19 7.46
C ARG A 51 7.33 -8.90 7.11
N ILE A 52 6.55 -9.96 6.91
CA ILE A 52 5.15 -9.85 6.47
C ILE A 52 4.28 -9.09 7.49
N SER A 53 4.57 -9.24 8.79
CA SER A 53 3.87 -8.53 9.87
C SER A 53 3.94 -7.01 9.77
N ASP A 54 4.93 -6.47 9.04
CA ASP A 54 5.12 -5.03 8.92
C ASP A 54 4.26 -4.41 7.81
N LEU A 55 3.74 -5.25 6.89
CA LEU A 55 3.08 -4.83 5.65
C LEU A 55 1.67 -4.30 5.87
N TYR A 56 0.97 -4.80 6.89
CA TYR A 56 -0.41 -4.42 7.17
C TYR A 56 -0.73 -4.47 8.67
N HIS A 57 -1.72 -3.69 9.09
CA HIS A 57 -2.15 -3.68 10.48
C HIS A 57 -2.95 -4.95 10.82
N PRO A 58 -2.66 -5.67 11.93
CA PRO A 58 -3.33 -6.93 12.27
C PRO A 58 -4.86 -6.83 12.39
N ALA A 59 -5.37 -5.67 12.79
CA ALA A 59 -6.81 -5.42 12.92
C ALA A 59 -7.59 -5.54 11.59
N ILE A 60 -6.93 -5.48 10.43
CA ILE A 60 -7.58 -5.61 9.12
C ILE A 60 -8.22 -7.00 8.97
N LEU A 61 -7.53 -8.05 9.41
CA LEU A 61 -8.04 -9.43 9.35
C LEU A 61 -9.06 -9.74 10.45
N LEU A 62 -9.12 -8.91 11.50
CA LEU A 62 -10.08 -9.04 12.60
C LEU A 62 -11.46 -8.47 12.26
N ARG A 63 -11.58 -7.70 11.17
CA ARG A 63 -12.81 -7.02 10.77
C ARG A 63 -13.79 -7.93 10.03
N ASN A 64 -13.60 -9.25 10.06
CA ASN A 64 -14.58 -10.23 9.61
C ASN A 64 -15.74 -10.28 10.61
N SER A 65 -16.53 -9.20 10.65
CA SER A 65 -17.77 -9.08 11.42
C SER A 65 -18.81 -10.04 10.83
N ILE A 66 -19.69 -10.57 11.67
CA ILE A 66 -20.72 -11.55 11.28
C ILE A 66 -21.70 -11.00 10.21
N ASP A 67 -21.77 -9.67 10.02
CA ASP A 67 -22.65 -8.96 9.08
C ASP A 67 -21.95 -8.42 7.81
N ASP A 68 -20.63 -8.57 7.66
CA ASP A 68 -19.94 -8.09 6.46
C ASP A 68 -20.07 -9.12 5.32
N GLU A 69 -20.71 -8.73 4.21
CA GLU A 69 -20.86 -9.58 3.00
C GLU A 69 -19.51 -9.96 2.36
N ILE A 70 -18.44 -9.22 2.68
CA ILE A 70 -17.10 -9.39 2.12
C ILE A 70 -16.16 -9.89 3.22
N GLN A 71 -15.67 -11.13 3.06
CA GLN A 71 -14.60 -11.65 3.93
C GLN A 71 -13.24 -11.13 3.47
N VAL A 72 -12.57 -10.38 4.34
CA VAL A 72 -11.20 -9.91 4.09
C VAL A 72 -10.22 -11.03 4.44
N THR A 73 -9.56 -11.55 3.41
CA THR A 73 -8.53 -12.58 3.55
C THR A 73 -7.12 -11.98 3.48
N GLU A 74 -6.13 -12.73 3.96
CA GLU A 74 -4.71 -12.36 3.80
C GLU A 74 -4.34 -12.22 2.32
N GLU A 75 -4.93 -13.02 1.43
CA GLU A 75 -4.73 -12.88 -0.02
C GLU A 75 -5.22 -11.53 -0.54
N CYS A 76 -6.41 -11.08 -0.13
CA CYS A 76 -6.93 -9.76 -0.50
C CYS A 76 -5.99 -8.64 -0.04
N VAL A 77 -5.50 -8.73 1.20
CA VAL A 77 -4.55 -7.79 1.80
C VAL A 77 -3.24 -7.75 1.02
N LEU A 78 -2.68 -8.90 0.65
CA LEU A 78 -1.44 -8.98 -0.13
C LEU A 78 -1.61 -8.45 -1.55
N LYS A 79 -2.74 -8.70 -2.22
CA LYS A 79 -3.04 -8.11 -3.53
C LYS A 79 -3.18 -6.59 -3.45
N PHE A 80 -3.83 -6.08 -2.41
CA PHE A 80 -3.95 -4.65 -2.17
C PHE A 80 -2.57 -4.02 -1.92
N PHE A 81 -1.74 -4.64 -1.10
CA PHE A 81 -0.36 -4.22 -0.88
C PHE A 81 0.44 -4.15 -2.19
N GLN A 82 0.35 -5.18 -3.03
CA GLN A 82 1.03 -5.21 -4.33
C GLN A 82 0.58 -4.07 -5.24
N LEU A 83 -0.73 -3.78 -5.29
CA LEU A 83 -1.26 -2.66 -6.04
C LEU A 83 -0.72 -1.32 -5.52
N ALA A 84 -0.74 -1.11 -4.20
CA ALA A 84 -0.23 0.10 -3.58
C ALA A 84 1.28 0.29 -3.86
N MET A 85 2.07 -0.78 -3.78
CA MET A 85 3.50 -0.77 -4.14
C MET A 85 3.74 -0.47 -5.63
N ALA A 86 2.87 -0.93 -6.53
CA ALA A 86 2.95 -0.60 -7.96
C ALA A 86 2.68 0.89 -8.22
N CYS A 87 1.70 1.48 -7.53
CA CYS A 87 1.46 2.92 -7.54
C CYS A 87 2.69 3.72 -7.04
N CYS A 88 3.36 3.20 -6.00
CA CYS A 88 4.59 3.78 -5.42
C CYS A 88 5.87 3.47 -6.19
N SER A 89 5.79 3.05 -7.45
CA SER A 89 6.99 2.79 -8.25
C SER A 89 7.87 4.05 -8.38
N PRO A 90 9.21 3.93 -8.20
CA PRO A 90 10.13 5.03 -8.45
C PRO A 90 10.19 5.41 -9.95
N SER A 91 9.79 4.51 -10.84
CA SER A 91 9.66 4.77 -12.29
C SER A 91 8.21 5.18 -12.61
N PRO A 92 7.95 6.46 -12.96
CA PRO A 92 6.59 6.95 -13.24
C PRO A 92 5.89 6.20 -14.37
N SER A 93 6.64 5.81 -15.42
CA SER A 93 6.09 5.17 -16.63
C SER A 93 5.50 3.78 -16.41
N ILE A 94 5.80 3.13 -15.28
CA ILE A 94 5.25 1.81 -14.93
C ILE A 94 4.17 1.88 -13.85
N ARG A 95 3.87 3.08 -13.33
CA ARG A 95 2.74 3.25 -12.42
C ARG A 95 1.44 2.96 -13.18
N PRO A 96 0.49 2.23 -12.58
CA PRO A 96 -0.81 2.03 -13.20
C PRO A 96 -1.55 3.35 -13.33
N ASN A 97 -2.30 3.55 -14.42
CA ASN A 97 -3.23 4.67 -14.48
C ASN A 97 -4.44 4.42 -13.58
N ILE A 98 -5.22 5.47 -13.27
CA ILE A 98 -6.33 5.38 -12.32
C ILE A 98 -7.38 4.33 -12.71
N LYS A 99 -7.62 4.10 -14.01
CA LYS A 99 -8.57 3.08 -14.49
C LYS A 99 -8.07 1.67 -14.17
N GLN A 100 -6.75 1.44 -14.26
CA GLN A 100 -6.14 0.17 -13.88
C GLN A 100 -6.20 -0.04 -12.37
N VAL A 101 -5.96 1.03 -11.58
CA VAL A 101 -6.08 0.98 -10.11
C VAL A 101 -7.49 0.59 -9.68
N ILE A 102 -8.52 1.26 -10.22
CA ILE A 102 -9.92 0.97 -9.90
C ILE A 102 -10.29 -0.47 -10.23
N ARG A 103 -9.97 -0.95 -11.45
CA ARG A 103 -10.23 -2.35 -11.84
C ARG A 103 -9.57 -3.35 -10.89
N LYS A 104 -8.33 -3.09 -10.49
CA LYS A 104 -7.62 -3.97 -9.56
C LYS A 104 -8.25 -3.96 -8.16
N LEU A 105 -8.71 -2.79 -7.69
CA LEU A 105 -9.45 -2.72 -6.42
C LEU A 105 -10.77 -3.49 -6.49
N GLU A 106 -11.52 -3.37 -7.60
CA GLU A 106 -12.75 -4.14 -7.84
C GLU A 106 -12.48 -5.65 -7.86
N GLU A 107 -11.38 -6.10 -8.47
CA GLU A 107 -10.96 -7.51 -8.47
C GLU A 107 -10.51 -8.05 -7.10
N ILE A 108 -10.13 -7.17 -6.16
CA ILE A 108 -9.68 -7.58 -4.81
C ILE A 108 -10.87 -7.80 -3.87
N ILE A 109 -11.96 -7.04 -4.08
CA ILE A 109 -13.16 -7.07 -3.23
C ILE A 109 -14.23 -8.07 -3.69
N HIS A 110 -14.08 -8.65 -4.89
CA HIS A 110 -14.94 -9.72 -5.44
C HIS A 110 -14.21 -11.06 -5.41
#